data_AF-A0AAT9T1H4-F1
#
_entry.id   AF-A0AAT9T1H4-F1
#
_cell.length_a   1.000
_cell.length_b   1.000
_cell.length_c   1.000
_cell.angle_alpha   90.00
_cell.angle_beta   90.00
_cell.angle_gamma   90.00
#
_symmetry.space_group_name_H-M   'P 1'
#
loop_
_entity.id
_entity.type
_entity.pdbx_description
1 polymer ?
#
loop_
_entity_poly.entity_id
_entity_poly.type
_entity_poly.pdbx_seq_one_letter_code
_entity_poly.pdbx_strand_id
1 'polypeptide(L)'
;MTTIKPFATGLLLIGLAGCTTVAGSLPGTVEYAAATVSRAYDCGLRVDRSRIIARLDRQDRQRFVEANAGYAVKSYKAPHRCDASERERVQGEIGTLARR
;
A
#
# COMPACT_ATOMS: atom_id res chain seq x y z
N MET A 1 -39.52 -39.01 29.25
CA MET A 1 -39.46 -38.60 27.84
C MET A 1 -38.70 -37.28 27.76
N THR A 2 -37.43 -37.41 27.37
CA THR A 2 -36.56 -36.50 26.61
C THR A 2 -36.79 -34.98 26.67
N THR A 3 -35.88 -34.33 27.40
CA THR A 3 -35.47 -32.93 27.30
C THR A 3 -34.86 -32.64 25.92
N ILE A 4 -35.30 -31.57 25.25
CA ILE A 4 -34.64 -31.07 24.03
C ILE A 4 -34.37 -29.57 24.21
N LYS A 5 -33.08 -29.23 24.26
CA LYS A 5 -32.54 -27.87 24.09
C LYS A 5 -31.70 -27.89 22.81
N PRO A 6 -32.02 -27.06 21.81
CA PRO A 6 -31.03 -26.67 20.82
C PRO A 6 -30.48 -25.31 21.23
N PHE A 7 -29.24 -25.35 21.71
CA PHE A 7 -28.29 -24.25 21.57
C PHE A 7 -28.10 -23.91 20.09
N ALA A 8 -27.58 -22.69 19.85
CA ALA A 8 -26.97 -22.24 18.59
C ALA A 8 -27.92 -21.70 17.52
N THR A 9 -28.41 -20.48 17.73
CA THR A 9 -28.70 -19.56 16.62
C THR A 9 -27.47 -18.69 16.42
N GLY A 10 -26.81 -18.90 15.27
CA GLY A 10 -25.44 -18.50 14.96
C GLY A 10 -25.13 -17.02 15.11
N LEU A 11 -24.06 -16.75 15.85
CA LEU A 11 -23.13 -15.65 15.62
C LEU A 11 -22.60 -15.76 14.17
N LEU A 12 -23.28 -15.14 13.21
CA LEU A 12 -22.90 -15.15 11.79
C LEU A 12 -22.74 -13.73 11.23
N LEU A 13 -22.19 -12.81 12.03
CA LEU A 13 -21.83 -11.46 11.57
C LEU A 13 -20.43 -11.00 12.05
N ILE A 14 -19.52 -11.93 12.33
CA ILE A 14 -18.09 -11.61 12.54
C ILE A 14 -17.28 -12.28 11.44
N GLY A 15 -17.42 -11.76 10.21
CA GLY A 15 -16.76 -12.34 9.03
C GLY A 15 -16.36 -11.33 7.96
N LEU A 16 -16.49 -10.03 8.21
CA LEU A 16 -16.02 -8.97 7.29
C LEU A 16 -14.74 -8.27 7.76
N ALA A 17 -14.04 -8.83 8.76
CA ALA A 17 -12.66 -8.47 9.04
C ALA A 17 -11.68 -9.23 8.12
N GLY A 18 -12.03 -9.35 6.83
CA GLY A 18 -11.08 -9.68 5.78
C GLY A 18 -10.22 -8.46 5.46
N CYS A 19 -9.58 -7.89 6.50
CA CYS A 19 -8.53 -6.91 6.34
C CYS A 19 -7.40 -7.61 5.58
N THR A 20 -7.40 -7.47 4.26
CA THR A 20 -6.19 -7.60 3.46
C THR A 20 -5.32 -6.39 3.76
N THR A 21 -4.87 -6.27 5.01
CA THR A 21 -3.65 -5.52 5.30
C THR A 21 -2.53 -6.36 4.69
N VAL A 22 -2.37 -6.23 3.36
CA VAL A 22 -1.07 -6.35 2.71
C VAL A 22 -0.12 -5.67 3.68
N ALA A 23 0.85 -6.40 4.23
CA ALA A 23 1.83 -5.86 5.16
C ALA A 23 2.44 -4.61 4.52
N GLY A 24 1.83 -3.47 4.83
CA GLY A 24 2.11 -2.21 4.19
C GLY A 24 3.47 -1.83 4.73
N SER A 25 4.40 -1.55 3.83
CA SER A 25 5.62 -0.86 4.22
C SER A 25 5.28 0.32 5.12
N LEU A 26 5.96 0.45 6.25
CA LEU A 26 5.58 1.43 7.28
C LEU A 26 5.96 2.85 6.82
N PRO A 27 5.11 3.86 7.06
CA PRO A 27 5.46 5.25 6.78
C PRO A 27 6.83 5.62 7.37
N GLY A 28 7.68 6.22 6.54
CA GLY A 28 9.04 6.59 6.92
C GLY A 28 10.12 5.57 6.60
N THR A 29 9.78 4.38 6.10
CA THR A 29 10.78 3.46 5.53
C THR A 29 11.01 3.70 4.05
N VAL A 30 12.13 3.19 3.55
CA VAL A 30 12.51 3.22 2.13
C VAL A 30 11.53 2.40 1.29
N GLU A 31 11.10 1.26 1.82
CA GLU A 31 10.09 0.41 1.18
C GLU A 31 8.77 1.13 1.03
N TYR A 32 8.40 1.98 2.00
CA TYR A 32 7.19 2.78 1.90
C TYR A 32 7.30 3.81 0.80
N ALA A 33 8.42 4.54 0.74
CA ALA A 33 8.66 5.45 -0.37
C ALA A 33 8.58 4.71 -1.72
N ALA A 34 9.21 3.54 -1.83
CA ALA A 34 9.20 2.73 -3.05
C ALA A 34 7.80 2.22 -3.42
N ALA A 35 7.03 1.74 -2.45
CA ALA A 35 5.66 1.28 -2.64
C ALA A 35 4.73 2.43 -3.03
N THR A 36 4.80 3.57 -2.35
CA THR A 36 4.01 4.77 -2.66
C THR A 36 4.33 5.32 -4.05
N VAL A 37 5.61 5.35 -4.46
CA VAL A 37 6.00 5.74 -5.82
C VAL A 37 5.43 4.79 -6.86
N SER A 38 5.50 3.47 -6.63
CA SER A 38 4.86 2.50 -7.53
C SER A 38 3.35 2.73 -7.61
N ARG A 39 2.69 2.92 -6.46
CA ARG A 39 1.25 3.14 -6.40
C ARG A 39 0.83 4.42 -7.10
N ALA A 40 1.63 5.48 -7.00
CA ALA A 40 1.38 6.73 -7.70
C ALA A 40 1.39 6.56 -9.23
N TYR A 41 2.27 5.71 -9.77
CA TYR A 41 2.24 5.37 -11.19
C TYR A 41 0.96 4.60 -11.56
N ASP A 42 0.52 3.65 -10.74
CA ASP A 42 -0.75 2.93 -10.95
C ASP A 42 -1.95 3.89 -10.96
N CYS A 43 -1.90 4.92 -10.12
CA CYS A 43 -2.91 5.98 -10.06
C CYS A 43 -2.80 7.02 -11.20
N GLY A 44 -1.84 6.87 -12.12
CA GLY A 44 -1.59 7.82 -13.22
C GLY A 44 -1.10 9.19 -12.75
N LEU A 45 -0.47 9.27 -11.58
CA LEU A 45 0.10 10.50 -11.04
C LEU A 45 1.49 10.77 -11.63
N ARG A 46 1.83 12.05 -11.77
CA ARG A 46 3.20 12.45 -12.10
C ARG A 46 4.06 12.39 -10.84
N VAL A 47 5.20 11.72 -10.94
CA VAL A 47 6.14 11.55 -9.82
C VAL A 47 7.52 12.02 -10.23
N ASP A 48 8.06 13.00 -9.50
CA ASP A 48 9.48 13.35 -9.58
C ASP A 48 10.30 12.38 -8.72
N ARG A 49 10.57 11.20 -9.30
CA ARG A 49 11.30 10.13 -8.62
C ARG A 49 12.72 10.55 -8.26
N SER A 50 13.36 11.35 -9.11
CA SER A 50 14.73 11.83 -8.88
C SER A 50 14.80 12.71 -7.64
N ARG A 51 13.82 13.62 -7.45
CA ARG A 51 13.72 14.43 -6.22
C ARG A 51 13.52 13.55 -4.99
N ILE A 52 12.65 12.54 -5.04
CA ILE A 52 12.42 11.63 -3.91
C ILE A 52 13.71 10.87 -3.55
N ILE A 53 14.41 10.30 -4.54
CA ILE A 53 15.68 9.58 -4.32
C ILE A 53 16.76 10.51 -3.74
N ALA A 54 16.82 11.77 -4.20
CA ALA A 54 17.80 12.74 -3.73
C ALA A 54 17.65 13.05 -2.22
N ARG A 55 16.44 12.90 -1.68
CA ARG A 55 16.10 13.10 -0.26
C ARG A 55 16.36 11.89 0.63
N LEU A 56 16.59 10.72 0.04
CA LEU A 56 16.99 9.53 0.79
C LEU A 56 18.47 9.58 1.15
N ASP A 57 18.77 8.99 2.31
CA ASP A 57 20.14 8.71 2.72
C ASP A 57 20.86 7.90 1.65
N ARG A 58 22.17 8.14 1.48
CA ARG A 58 22.94 7.53 0.40
C ARG A 58 22.87 6.00 0.41
N GLN A 59 22.88 5.39 1.59
CA GLN A 59 22.77 3.95 1.79
C GLN A 59 21.41 3.37 1.36
N ASP A 60 20.36 4.18 1.41
CA ASP A 60 18.99 3.75 1.15
C ASP A 60 18.59 3.89 -0.33
N ARG A 61 19.35 4.65 -1.12
CA ARG A 61 19.04 4.89 -2.54
C ARG A 61 19.02 3.61 -3.36
N GLN A 62 20.00 2.74 -3.15
CA GLN A 62 20.04 1.45 -3.87
C GLN A 62 18.86 0.57 -3.44
N ARG A 63 18.62 0.47 -2.13
CA ARG A 63 17.50 -0.29 -1.56
C ARG A 63 16.15 0.20 -2.08
N PHE A 64 15.99 1.52 -2.26
CA PHE A 64 14.81 2.11 -2.89
C PHE A 64 14.62 1.62 -4.33
N VAL A 65 15.68 1.65 -5.14
CA VAL A 65 15.61 1.25 -6.56
C VAL A 65 15.24 -0.22 -6.69
N GLU A 66 15.86 -1.08 -5.89
CA GLU A 66 15.57 -2.52 -5.85
C GLU A 66 14.12 -2.79 -5.40
N ALA A 67 13.68 -2.17 -4.31
CA ALA A 67 12.31 -2.31 -3.81
C ALA A 67 11.28 -1.80 -4.83
N ASN A 68 11.51 -0.61 -5.42
CA ASN A 68 10.59 -0.01 -6.38
C ASN A 68 10.48 -0.85 -7.66
N ALA A 69 11.57 -1.45 -8.14
CA ALA A 69 11.51 -2.41 -9.24
C ALA A 69 10.65 -3.64 -8.90
N GLY A 70 10.79 -4.18 -7.69
CA GLY A 70 9.95 -5.28 -7.20
C GLY A 70 8.45 -4.93 -7.18
N TYR A 71 8.10 -3.72 -6.71
CA TYR A 71 6.72 -3.24 -6.73
C TYR A 71 6.20 -2.99 -8.14
N ALA A 72 7.02 -2.43 -9.04
CA ALA A 72 6.64 -2.21 -10.43
C ALA A 72 6.32 -3.54 -11.14
N VAL A 73 7.12 -4.59 -10.92
CA VAL A 73 6.83 -5.93 -11.46
C VAL A 73 5.53 -6.50 -10.89
N LYS A 74 5.28 -6.31 -9.60
CA LYS A 74 4.02 -6.75 -8.96
C LYS A 74 2.81 -6.02 -9.57
N SER A 75 2.89 -4.70 -9.71
CA SER A 75 1.83 -3.89 -10.33
C SER A 75 1.61 -4.30 -11.79
N TYR A 76 2.68 -4.52 -12.57
CA TYR A 76 2.56 -4.97 -13.95
C TYR A 76 1.78 -6.30 -14.06
N LYS A 77 2.02 -7.24 -13.13
CA LYS A 77 1.33 -8.53 -13.10
C LYS A 77 -0.12 -8.44 -12.60
N ALA A 78 -0.44 -7.44 -11.80
CA ALA A 78 -1.75 -7.23 -11.21
C ALA A 78 -2.07 -5.72 -11.18
N PRO A 79 -2.43 -5.12 -12.32
CA PRO A 79 -2.66 -3.69 -12.40
C PRO A 79 -3.94 -3.33 -11.64
N HIS A 80 -3.82 -2.43 -10.68
CA HIS A 80 -4.94 -1.97 -9.87
C HIS A 80 -5.17 -0.48 -10.10
N ARG A 81 -6.34 -0.12 -10.63
CA ARG A 81 -6.73 1.28 -10.74
C ARG A 81 -6.99 1.87 -9.36
N CYS A 82 -6.68 3.15 -9.21
CA CYS A 82 -7.03 3.91 -8.02
C CYS A 82 -8.40 4.56 -8.22
N ASP A 83 -9.20 4.59 -7.16
CA ASP A 83 -10.36 5.47 -7.09
C ASP A 83 -9.93 6.92 -6.78
N ALA A 84 -10.90 7.83 -6.71
CA ALA A 84 -10.62 9.25 -6.49
C ALA A 84 -10.00 9.52 -5.12
N SER A 85 -10.47 8.86 -4.06
CA SER A 85 -10.00 9.11 -2.69
C SER A 85 -8.61 8.53 -2.46
N GLU A 86 -8.32 7.35 -3.01
CA GLU A 86 -6.99 6.77 -3.00
C GLU A 86 -6.01 7.64 -3.80
N ARG A 87 -6.41 8.12 -4.97
CA ARG A 87 -5.58 8.99 -5.80
C ARG A 87 -5.21 10.28 -5.07
N GLU A 88 -6.16 10.90 -4.39
CA GLU A 88 -5.92 12.10 -3.57
C GLU A 88 -4.96 11.81 -2.41
N ARG A 89 -5.19 10.71 -1.67
CA ARG A 89 -4.30 10.26 -0.59
C ARG A 89 -2.87 10.05 -1.10
N VAL A 90 -2.69 9.28 -2.17
CA VAL A 90 -1.37 8.97 -2.75
C VAL A 90 -0.69 10.24 -3.27
N GLN A 91 -1.43 11.18 -3.85
CA GLN A 91 -0.89 12.48 -4.25
C GLN A 91 -0.33 13.26 -3.04
N GLY A 92 -1.03 13.25 -1.90
CA GLY A 92 -0.56 13.84 -0.66
C GLY A 92 0.70 13.17 -0.11
N GLU A 93 0.76 11.85 -0.16
CA GLU A 93 1.93 11.06 0.27
C GLU A 93 3.17 11.35 -0.59
N ILE A 94 3.02 11.37 -1.92
CA ILE A 94 4.11 11.75 -2.84
C ILE A 94 4.59 13.18 -2.58
N GLY A 95 3.66 14.11 -2.37
CA GLY A 95 4.01 15.49 -2.03
C GLY A 95 4.84 15.56 -0.74
N THR A 96 4.52 14.73 0.25
CA THR A 96 5.26 14.65 1.51
C THR A 96 6.65 14.05 1.30
N LEU A 97 6.76 12.93 0.56
CA LEU A 97 8.03 12.29 0.22
C LEU A 97 8.97 13.21 -0.56
N ALA A 98 8.43 14.08 -1.41
CA ALA A 98 9.24 15.01 -2.20
C ALA A 98 9.72 16.25 -1.40
N ARG A 99 9.13 16.52 -0.23
CA ARG A 99 9.45 17.69 0.62
C ARG A 99 10.36 17.37 1.80
N ARG A 100 10.21 16.18 2.39
CA ARG A 100 11.09 15.67 3.45
C ARG A 100 12.52 15.61 2.92
#